data_AF-A0A4Q0NW61-F1
#
_entry.id   AF-A0A4Q0NW61-F1
#
_cell.length_a   1.000
_cell.length_b   1.000
_cell.length_c   1.000
_cell.angle_alpha   90.00
_cell.angle_beta   90.00
_cell.angle_gamma   90.00
#
_symmetry.space_group_name_H-M   'P 1'
#
loop_
_entity.id
_entity.type
_entity.pdbx_description
1 polymer ?
#
loop_
_entity_poly.entity_id
_entity_poly.type
_entity_poly.pdbx_seq_one_letter_code
_entity_poly.pdbx_strand_id
1 'polypeptide(L)'
;MKNSNSNYEEALKRVKQLKDFYNHIPVYIILSALYVAFCLGVFDGGRISQHIPFWSPICMVGGYGLSLLGYYIYLKHGSIFESYYKKWEKQKIKEYLDQEIYSETKSSRWE
;
A
#
# COMPACT_ATOMS: atom_id res chain seq x y z
N MET A 1 3.05 -31.42 -14.29
CA MET A 1 1.79 -30.72 -14.63
C MET A 1 1.79 -29.37 -13.94
N LYS A 2 1.73 -28.28 -14.72
CA LYS A 2 1.95 -26.91 -14.26
C LYS A 2 0.78 -26.48 -13.36
N ASN A 3 1.09 -26.04 -12.14
CA ASN A 3 0.14 -25.61 -11.11
C ASN A 3 -0.67 -24.38 -11.60
N SER A 4 -1.74 -24.61 -12.36
CA SER A 4 -2.65 -23.56 -12.85
C SER A 4 -3.46 -22.93 -11.73
N ASN A 5 -3.72 -23.70 -10.67
CA ASN A 5 -4.52 -23.28 -9.52
C ASN A 5 -3.82 -22.18 -8.71
N SER A 6 -2.50 -22.25 -8.49
CA SER A 6 -1.80 -21.20 -7.70
C SER A 6 -1.79 -19.83 -8.40
N ASN A 7 -1.58 -19.81 -9.72
CA ASN A 7 -1.58 -18.56 -10.49
C ASN A 7 -2.98 -17.95 -10.58
N TYR A 8 -4.02 -18.79 -10.66
CA TYR A 8 -5.40 -18.33 -10.67
C TYR A 8 -5.83 -17.78 -9.31
N GLU A 9 -5.46 -18.42 -8.20
CA GLU A 9 -5.74 -17.94 -6.85
C GLU A 9 -5.04 -16.61 -6.53
N GLU A 10 -3.79 -16.43 -6.97
CA GLU A 10 -3.09 -15.14 -6.83
C GLU A 10 -3.78 -14.03 -7.63
N ALA A 11 -4.21 -14.31 -8.86
CA ALA A 11 -4.97 -13.36 -9.66
C ALA A 11 -6.31 -13.00 -9.01
N LEU A 12 -7.03 -13.98 -8.46
CA LEU A 12 -8.29 -13.77 -7.74
C LEU A 12 -8.12 -12.89 -6.50
N LYS A 13 -7.05 -13.12 -5.71
CA LYS A 13 -6.74 -12.28 -4.54
C LYS A 13 -6.50 -10.82 -4.95
N ARG A 14 -5.75 -10.59 -6.04
CA ARG A 14 -5.51 -9.23 -6.56
C ARG A 14 -6.79 -8.55 -7.00
N VAL A 15 -7.66 -9.24 -7.73
CA VAL A 15 -8.95 -8.70 -8.17
C VAL A 15 -9.85 -8.37 -6.98
N LYS A 16 -9.87 -9.22 -5.95
CA LYS A 16 -10.65 -8.99 -4.73
C LYS A 16 -10.16 -7.74 -3.99
N GLN A 17 -8.84 -7.55 -3.85
CA GLN A 17 -8.26 -6.34 -3.24
C GLN A 17 -8.56 -5.09 -4.06
N LEU A 18 -8.50 -5.17 -5.40
CA LEU A 18 -8.87 -4.07 -6.28
C LEU A 18 -10.35 -3.70 -6.12
N LYS A 19 -11.23 -4.70 -6.08
CA LYS A 19 -12.67 -4.49 -5.93
C LYS A 19 -13.02 -3.80 -4.60
N ASP A 20 -12.35 -4.21 -3.53
CA ASP A 20 -12.53 -3.61 -2.21
C ASP A 20 -12.07 -2.15 -2.19
N PHE A 21 -10.93 -1.86 -2.81
CA PHE A 21 -10.45 -0.49 -2.99
C PHE A 21 -11.44 0.41 -3.73
N TYR A 22 -11.99 -0.07 -4.86
CA TYR A 22 -12.95 0.69 -5.65
C TYR A 22 -14.24 1.00 -4.89
N ASN A 23 -14.61 0.19 -3.90
CA ASN A 23 -15.77 0.44 -3.06
C ASN A 23 -15.55 1.61 -2.08
N HIS A 24 -14.30 1.88 -1.68
CA HIS A 24 -13.95 2.98 -0.77
C HIS A 24 -13.82 4.33 -1.48
N ILE A 25 -13.47 4.36 -2.77
CA ILE A 25 -13.37 5.58 -3.59
C ILE A 25 -14.66 6.44 -3.58
N PRO A 26 -15.87 5.90 -3.84
CA PRO A 26 -17.08 6.72 -3.91
C PRO A 26 -17.45 7.31 -2.55
N VAL A 27 -17.31 6.54 -1.46
CA VAL A 27 -17.55 7.04 -0.09
C VAL A 27 -16.61 8.19 0.23
N TYR A 28 -15.35 8.07 -0.19
CA TYR A 28 -14.35 9.11 -0.02
C TYR A 28 -14.74 10.40 -0.77
N ILE A 29 -15.09 10.29 -2.06
CA ILE A 29 -15.50 11.45 -2.87
C ILE A 29 -16.70 12.16 -2.25
N ILE A 30 -17.70 11.39 -1.78
CA ILE A 30 -18.91 11.94 -1.16
C ILE A 30 -18.57 12.68 0.14
N LEU A 31 -17.77 12.09 1.03
CA LEU A 31 -17.38 12.72 2.29
C LEU A 31 -16.52 13.97 2.07
N SER A 32 -15.56 13.91 1.15
CA SER A 32 -14.74 15.06 0.78
C SER A 32 -15.59 16.20 0.22
N ALA A 33 -16.52 15.90 -0.69
CA ALA A 33 -17.41 16.89 -1.27
C ALA A 33 -18.33 17.52 -0.22
N LEU A 34 -18.90 16.71 0.68
CA LEU A 34 -19.72 17.18 1.80
C LEU A 34 -18.92 18.08 2.75
N TYR A 35 -17.69 17.71 3.08
CA TYR A 35 -16.81 18.51 3.93
C TYR A 35 -16.45 19.86 3.31
N VAL A 36 -16.14 19.87 2.01
CA VAL A 36 -15.87 21.12 1.27
C VAL A 36 -17.14 21.99 1.22
N ALA A 37 -18.31 21.41 0.94
CA ALA A 37 -19.58 22.15 0.95
C ALA A 37 -19.89 22.73 2.34
N PHE A 38 -19.56 22.00 3.42
CA PHE A 38 -19.66 22.50 4.79
C PHE A 38 -18.69 23.67 5.05
N CYS A 39 -17.43 23.56 4.62
CA CYS A 39 -16.45 24.64 4.76
C CYS A 39 -16.83 25.89 3.95
N LEU A 40 -17.54 25.74 2.82
CA LEU A 40 -18.06 26.85 2.02
C LEU A 40 -19.30 27.50 2.64
N GLY A 41 -19.81 26.98 3.76
CA GLY A 41 -20.92 27.60 4.49
C GLY A 41 -22.29 27.36 3.85
N VAL A 42 -22.42 26.39 2.94
CA VAL A 42 -23.68 26.06 2.24
C VAL A 42 -24.82 25.73 3.20
N PHE A 43 -24.50 25.21 4.39
CA PHE A 43 -25.49 24.77 5.38
C PHE A 43 -25.77 25.77 6.51
N ASP A 44 -24.90 26.76 6.74
CA ASP A 44 -24.97 27.67 7.91
C ASP A 44 -24.74 29.15 7.52
N GLY A 45 -24.72 29.47 6.23
CA GLY A 45 -24.47 30.83 5.73
C GLY A 45 -23.09 31.38 6.10
N GLY A 46 -22.14 30.52 6.48
CA GLY A 46 -20.76 30.88 6.81
C GLY A 46 -20.48 31.25 8.27
N ARG A 47 -21.46 31.17 9.20
CA ARG A 47 -21.25 31.57 10.62
C ARG A 47 -20.20 30.73 11.34
N ILE A 48 -20.22 29.41 11.17
CA ILE A 48 -19.18 28.52 11.70
C ILE A 48 -18.01 28.37 10.72
N SER A 49 -18.27 28.41 9.42
CA SER A 49 -17.27 28.08 8.41
C SER A 49 -16.22 29.17 8.18
N GLN A 50 -16.53 30.44 8.48
CA GLN A 50 -15.55 31.55 8.44
C GLN A 50 -14.38 31.37 9.43
N HIS A 51 -14.57 30.60 10.51
CA HIS A 51 -13.50 30.33 11.47
C HIS A 51 -12.57 29.20 11.02
N ILE A 52 -12.92 28.48 9.95
CA ILE A 52 -12.12 27.38 9.43
C ILE A 52 -11.03 27.97 8.51
N PRO A 53 -9.74 27.67 8.76
CA PRO A 53 -8.67 28.16 7.91
C PRO A 53 -8.79 27.55 6.50
N PHE A 54 -8.52 28.36 5.47
CA PHE A 54 -8.66 27.96 4.06
C PHE A 54 -7.81 26.72 3.69
N TRP A 55 -6.70 26.48 4.42
CA TRP A 55 -5.86 25.30 4.22
C TRP A 55 -6.52 24.00 4.70
N SER A 56 -7.54 24.06 5.55
CA SER A 56 -8.15 22.86 6.17
C SER A 56 -8.78 21.94 5.12
N PRO A 57 -9.70 22.41 4.26
CA PRO A 57 -10.23 21.57 3.18
C PRO A 57 -9.16 21.14 2.18
N ILE A 58 -8.14 21.96 1.93
CA ILE A 58 -7.04 21.62 1.02
C ILE A 58 -6.20 20.47 1.59
N CYS A 59 -5.82 20.53 2.86
CA CYS A 59 -5.09 19.48 3.54
C CYS A 59 -5.93 18.21 3.69
N MET A 60 -7.23 18.34 3.95
CA MET A 60 -8.11 17.17 4.09
C MET A 60 -8.28 16.44 2.75
N VAL A 61 -8.63 17.17 1.68
CA VAL A 61 -8.81 16.59 0.35
C VAL A 61 -7.48 16.17 -0.27
N GLY A 62 -6.44 16.99 -0.11
CA GLY A 62 -5.10 16.74 -0.65
C GLY A 62 -4.38 15.61 0.07
N GLY A 63 -4.41 15.60 1.41
CA GLY A 63 -3.77 14.57 2.24
C GLY A 63 -4.41 13.20 2.05
N TYR A 64 -5.75 13.13 2.02
CA TYR A 64 -6.42 11.88 1.69
C TYR A 64 -6.29 11.50 0.20
N GLY A 65 -6.26 12.48 -0.72
CA GLY A 65 -5.98 12.22 -2.14
C GLY A 65 -4.59 11.59 -2.34
N LEU A 66 -3.59 12.07 -1.62
CA LEU A 66 -2.26 11.47 -1.53
C LEU A 66 -2.30 10.06 -0.93
N SER A 67 -3.11 9.83 0.10
CA SER A 67 -3.30 8.49 0.68
C SER A 67 -3.88 7.50 -0.34
N LEU A 68 -4.89 7.90 -1.11
CA LEU A 68 -5.45 7.09 -2.20
C LEU A 68 -4.44 6.79 -3.31
N LEU A 69 -3.66 7.81 -3.71
CA LEU A 69 -2.58 7.62 -4.68
C LEU A 69 -1.52 6.65 -4.15
N GLY A 70 -1.10 6.80 -2.90
CA GLY A 70 -0.16 5.89 -2.25
C GLY A 70 -0.68 4.46 -2.18
N TYR A 71 -1.95 4.28 -1.82
CA TYR A 71 -2.59 2.96 -1.76
C TYR A 71 -2.74 2.33 -3.15
N TYR A 72 -3.08 3.11 -4.18
CA TYR A 72 -3.11 2.63 -5.56
C TYR A 72 -1.73 2.19 -6.06
N ILE A 73 -0.69 2.98 -5.78
CA ILE A 73 0.70 2.62 -6.08
C ILE A 73 1.09 1.35 -5.33
N TYR A 74 0.70 1.22 -4.06
CA TYR A 74 0.93 0.02 -3.26
C TYR A 74 0.24 -1.22 -3.84
N LEU A 75 -1.03 -1.14 -4.28
CA LEU A 75 -1.68 -2.28 -4.93
C LEU A 75 -1.00 -2.68 -6.23
N LYS A 76 -0.56 -1.71 -7.03
CA LYS A 76 0.07 -1.97 -8.34
C LYS A 76 1.50 -2.48 -8.21
N HIS A 77 2.28 -1.89 -7.31
CA HIS A 77 3.71 -2.18 -7.14
C HIS A 77 4.01 -3.11 -5.96
N GLY A 78 3.07 -3.40 -5.08
CA GLY A 78 3.25 -4.29 -3.94
C GLY A 78 3.71 -5.68 -4.37
N SER A 79 3.15 -6.21 -5.47
CA SER A 79 3.61 -7.48 -6.06
C SER A 79 5.04 -7.42 -6.61
N ILE A 80 5.48 -6.26 -7.10
CA ILE A 80 6.82 -6.07 -7.61
C ILE A 80 7.78 -5.98 -6.43
N PHE A 81 7.46 -5.15 -5.44
CA PHE A 81 8.25 -4.97 -4.23
C PHE A 81 8.42 -6.28 -3.45
N GLU A 82 7.36 -7.08 -3.33
CA GLU A 82 7.40 -8.39 -2.69
C GLU A 82 8.28 -9.39 -3.46
N SER A 83 8.26 -9.35 -4.80
CA SER A 83 9.12 -10.20 -5.63
C SER A 83 10.60 -9.82 -5.52
N TYR A 84 10.91 -8.52 -5.56
CA TYR A 84 12.27 -8.02 -5.34
C TYR A 84 12.77 -8.33 -3.93
N TYR A 85 11.92 -8.17 -2.91
CA TYR A 85 12.24 -8.49 -1.53
C TYR A 85 12.53 -9.98 -1.34
N LYS A 86 11.65 -10.88 -1.84
CA LYS A 86 11.87 -12.34 -1.77
C LYS A 86 13.14 -12.77 -2.52
N LYS A 87 13.50 -12.10 -3.61
CA LYS A 87 14.75 -12.39 -4.34
C LYS A 87 15.98 -11.98 -3.51
N TRP A 88 15.94 -10.81 -2.89
CA TRP A 88 16.99 -10.33 -2.00
C TRP A 88 17.14 -11.24 -0.77
N GLU A 89 16.02 -11.62 -0.14
CA GLU A 89 15.99 -12.51 1.02
C GLU A 89 16.62 -13.87 0.71
N LYS A 90 16.24 -14.49 -0.42
CA LYS A 90 16.85 -15.76 -0.87
C LYS A 90 18.36 -15.64 -1.09
N GLN A 91 18.82 -14.52 -1.61
CA GLN A 91 20.25 -14.29 -1.80
C GLN A 91 20.98 -14.19 -0.46
N LYS A 92 20.41 -13.49 0.52
CA LYS A 92 21.00 -13.37 1.85
C LYS A 92 21.01 -14.68 2.63
N ILE A 93 19.93 -15.46 2.59
CA ILE A 93 19.90 -16.79 3.21
C ILE A 93 21.00 -17.69 2.62
N LYS A 94 21.21 -17.63 1.31
CA LYS A 94 22.28 -18.39 0.65
C LYS A 94 23.67 -17.95 1.11
N GLU A 95 23.92 -16.64 1.20
CA GLU A 95 25.19 -16.11 1.71
C GLU A 95 25.49 -16.61 3.14
N TYR A 96 24.50 -16.65 4.02
CA TYR A 96 24.69 -17.15 5.40
C TYR A 96 24.94 -18.66 5.45
N LEU A 97 24.20 -19.46 4.67
CA LEU A 97 24.43 -20.90 4.56
C LEU A 97 25.84 -21.22 4.03
N ASP A 98 26.28 -20.52 2.97
CA ASP A 98 27.61 -20.71 2.40
C ASP A 98 28.72 -20.32 3.41
N GLN A 99 28.49 -19.30 4.25
CA GLN A 99 29.40 -18.91 5.33
C GLN A 99 29.46 -19.96 6.45
N GLU A 100 28.31 -20.51 6.86
CA GLU A 100 28.26 -21.60 7.86
C GLU A 100 29.01 -22.83 7.35
N ILE A 101 28.72 -23.29 6.13
CA ILE A 101 29.38 -24.45 5.51
C ILE A 101 30.90 -24.23 5.44
N TYR A 102 31.34 -23.04 5.02
CA TYR A 102 32.76 -22.69 4.96
C TYR A 102 33.43 -22.67 6.34
N SER A 103 32.71 -22.18 7.37
CA SER A 103 33.21 -22.17 8.75
C SER A 103 33.35 -23.58 9.33
N GLU A 104 32.40 -24.48 9.06
CA GLU A 104 32.47 -25.89 9.44
C GLU A 104 33.61 -26.62 8.71
N THR A 105 33.73 -26.46 7.39
CA THR A 105 34.83 -27.10 6.63
C THR A 105 36.20 -26.58 7.03
N LYS A 106 36.31 -25.32 7.46
CA LYS A 106 37.54 -24.79 8.00
C LYS A 106 37.84 -25.42 9.37
N SER A 107 36.86 -25.50 10.27
CA SER A 107 37.03 -26.12 11.60
C SER A 107 37.49 -27.57 11.48
N SER A 108 36.83 -28.38 10.63
CA SER A 108 37.17 -29.79 10.43
C SER A 108 38.51 -30.04 9.72
N ARG A 109 39.15 -28.99 9.17
CA ARG A 109 40.47 -29.09 8.54
C ARG A 109 41.60 -28.92 9.55
N TRP A 110 41.32 -28.28 10.69
CA TRP A 110 42.28 -28.02 11.76
C TRP A 110 42.16 -29.00 12.93
N GLU A 111 41.18 -29.90 12.88
CA GLU A 111 41.08 -31.13 13.70
C GLU A 111 41.72 -32.31 12.97
#